data_AF-A0A2V5VZT4-F1
#
_entry.id   AF-A0A2V5VZT4-F1
#
_cell.length_a   1.000
_cell.length_b   1.000
_cell.length_c   1.000
_cell.angle_alpha   90.00
_cell.angle_beta   90.00
_cell.angle_gamma   90.00
#
_symmetry.space_group_name_H-M   'P 1'
#
loop_
_entity.id
_entity.type
_entity.pdbx_description
1 polymer ?
#
loop_
_entity_poly.entity_id
_entity_poly.type
_entity_poly.pdbx_seq_one_letter_code
_entity_poly.pdbx_strand_id
1 'polypeptide(L)' 'LAEQRQITVGRAYNGKLLVVVHTEQGDNVRIISARRANRQEQKFYEE' A
#
# COMPACT_ATOMS: atom_id res chain seq x y z
N LEU A 1 12.40 -8.49 -17.73
CA LEU A 1 10.97 -8.59 -17.36
C LEU A 1 10.72 -7.60 -16.24
N ALA A 2 9.67 -6.78 -16.31
CA ALA A 2 9.34 -5.84 -15.24
C ALA A 2 8.80 -6.62 -14.03
N GLU A 3 9.18 -6.22 -12.81
CA GLU A 3 8.65 -6.79 -11.58
C GLU A 3 7.16 -6.44 -11.44
N GLN A 4 6.29 -7.44 -11.19
CA GLN A 4 4.87 -7.21 -10.95
C GLN A 4 4.69 -6.54 -9.59
N ARG A 5 4.10 -5.34 -9.59
CA ARG A 5 3.88 -4.55 -8.38
C ARG A 5 2.39 -4.42 -8.11
N GLN A 6 2.01 -4.71 -6.89
CA GLN A 6 0.66 -4.56 -6.37
C GLN A 6 0.62 -3.35 -5.42
N ILE A 7 -0.54 -2.68 -5.37
CA ILE A 7 -0.79 -1.60 -4.44
C ILE A 7 -1.90 -2.05 -3.50
N THR A 8 -1.62 -2.01 -2.20
CA THR A 8 -2.59 -2.27 -1.14
C THR A 8 -2.80 -1.01 -0.34
N VAL A 9 -4.05 -0.66 -0.07
CA VAL A 9 -4.41 0.48 0.77
C VAL A 9 -5.19 -0.01 1.97
N GLY A 10 -4.80 0.46 3.16
CA GLY A 10 -5.39 0.01 4.42
C GLY A 10 -5.03 0.90 5.60
N ARG A 11 -5.76 0.77 6.70
CA ARG A 11 -5.48 1.52 7.93
C ARG A 11 -4.43 0.79 8.76
N ALA A 12 -3.41 1.53 9.21
CA ALA A 12 -2.48 1.07 10.23
C ALA A 12 -3.16 1.05 11.61
N TYR A 13 -2.54 0.37 12.58
CA TYR A 13 -3.04 0.28 13.96
C TYR A 13 -3.31 1.64 14.61
N ASN A 14 -2.59 2.68 14.20
CA ASN A 14 -2.74 4.05 14.70
C ASN A 14 -3.78 4.88 13.93
N GLY A 15 -4.65 4.22 13.15
CA GLY A 15 -5.72 4.82 12.37
C GLY A 15 -5.29 5.50 11.06
N LYS A 16 -3.98 5.63 10.79
CA LYS A 16 -3.48 6.29 9.58
C LYS A 16 -3.65 5.39 8.36
N LEU A 17 -4.21 5.93 7.29
CA LEU A 17 -4.29 5.24 6.00
C LEU A 17 -2.90 5.14 5.36
N LEU A 18 -2.51 3.94 4.97
CA LEU A 18 -1.26 3.63 4.30
C LEU A 18 -1.51 3.15 2.88
N VAL A 19 -0.61 3.54 1.98
CA VAL A 19 -0.46 2.97 0.64
C VAL A 19 0.82 2.16 0.64
N VAL A 20 0.70 0.87 0.33
CA VAL A 20 1.82 -0.09 0.30
C VAL A 20 1.98 -0.62 -1.10
N VAL A 21 3.14 -0.39 -1.70
CA VAL A 21 3.56 -1.02 -2.95
C VAL A 21 4.39 -2.24 -2.60
N HIS A 22 3.99 -3.40 -3.10
CA HIS A 22 4.66 -4.66 -2.80
C HIS A 22 4.68 -5.58 -4.01
N THR A 23 5.42 -6.67 -3.88
CA THR A 23 5.41 -7.78 -4.82
C THR A 23 5.37 -9.07 -4.02
N GLU A 24 4.66 -10.06 -4.55
CA GLU A 24 4.62 -11.41 -4.01
C GLU A 24 5.78 -12.24 -4.59
N GLN A 25 6.55 -12.89 -3.72
CA GLN A 25 7.65 -13.77 -4.08
C GLN A 25 7.47 -15.12 -3.39
N GLY A 26 6.66 -15.98 -4.01
CA GLY A 26 6.22 -17.23 -3.39
C GLY A 26 5.42 -16.95 -2.13
N ASP A 27 5.87 -17.48 -1.00
CA ASP A 27 5.21 -17.28 0.31
C ASP A 27 5.64 -15.98 1.02
N ASN A 28 6.51 -15.18 0.39
CA ASN A 28 6.99 -13.93 0.94
C ASN A 28 6.37 -12.72 0.25
N VAL A 29 6.13 -11.65 1.00
CA VAL A 29 5.79 -10.34 0.47
C VAL A 29 6.96 -9.40 0.65
N ARG A 30 7.50 -8.86 -0.46
CA ARG A 30 8.53 -7.82 -0.41
C ARG A 30 7.87 -6.45 -0.53
N ILE A 31 7.95 -5.68 0.56
CA ILE A 31 7.53 -4.27 0.54
C ILE A 31 8.57 -3.46 -0.25
N ILE A 32 8.11 -2.77 -1.29
CA ILE A 32 8.93 -1.88 -2.12
C ILE A 32 8.80 -0.44 -1.61
N SER A 33 7.59 -0.03 -1.22
CA SER A 33 7.33 1.28 -0.64
C SER A 33 6.16 1.20 0.32
N ALA A 34 6.25 1.88 1.46
CA ALA A 34 5.14 2.07 2.37
C ALA A 34 5.12 3.53 2.81
N ARG A 35 4.00 4.21 2.57
CA ARG A 35 3.84 5.61 2.96
C ARG A 35 2.44 5.88 3.46
N ARG A 36 2.28 6.99 4.16
CA ARG A 36 0.95 7.54 4.47
C ARG A 36 0.26 7.94 3.18
N ALA A 37 -1.03 7.65 3.08
CA ALA A 37 -1.88 8.19 2.04
C ALA A 37 -1.89 9.72 2.16
N ASN A 38 -1.85 10.43 1.04
CA ASN A 38 -2.00 11.87 1.03
C ASN A 38 -3.49 12.25 1.21
N ARG A 39 -3.79 13.55 1.34
CA ARG A 39 -5.17 14.01 1.57
C ARG A 39 -6.15 13.63 0.46
N GLN A 40 -5.68 13.57 -0.80
CA GLN A 40 -6.53 13.23 -1.94
C GLN A 40 -6.83 11.72 -1.97
N GLU A 41 -5.83 10.90 -1.71
CA GLU A 41 -5.98 9.45 -1.60
C GLU A 41 -6.86 9.07 -0.42
N GLN A 42 -6.70 9.73 0.74
CA GLN A 42 -7.57 9.49 1.90
C GLN A 42 -9.04 9.69 1.54
N LYS A 43 -9.39 10.79 0.87
CA LYS A 43 -10.76 11.05 0.44
C LYS A 43 -11.28 9.98 -0.51
N PHE A 44 -10.49 9.61 -1.52
CA PHE A 44 -10.89 8.60 -2.50
C PHE A 44 -11.18 7.21 -1.88
N TYR A 45 -10.47 6.85 -0.81
CA TYR A 45 -10.65 5.56 -0.13
C TYR A 45 -11.65 5.58 1.03
N GLU A 46 -12.09 6.77 1.47
CA GLU A 46 -13.06 6.95 2.56
C GLU A 46 -14.48 7.30 2.05
N GLU A 47 -14.65 7.50 0.74
CA GLU A 47 -15.94 7.61 0.03
C GLU A 47 -16.43 6.23 -0.43
#